data_AF-A0AAW7JVD4-F1
#
_entry.id   AF-A0AAW7JVD4-F1
#
_cell.length_a   1.000
_cell.length_b   1.000
_cell.length_c   1.000
_cell.angle_alpha   90.00
_cell.angle_beta   90.00
_cell.angle_gamma   90.00
#
_symmetry.space_group_name_H-M   'P 1'
#
loop_
_entity.id
_entity.type
_entity.pdbx_description
1 polymer ?
#
loop_
_entity_poly.entity_id
_entity_poly.type
_entity_poly.pdbx_seq_one_letter_code
_entity_poly.pdbx_strand_id
1 'polypeptide(L)'
;MKIIVMDSANVRIEVLNVPDHMIEEDIEQFLAEHDYSLNNISWMAAPIDFVPVQFHEYGICHSDGAELHFVRQGKLKDFSIYDSVQEVKHREQEELAERLKLRGEKVDDGYEWHFEGECPIVAAYDYDEPCDVVILSVRVDKDGYFTIIGDEKNDRGNEHEIDVDEIFAGHIDFIISEIGK
;
A
#
# COMPACT_ATOMS: atom_id res chain seq x y z
N MET A 1 10.39 -18.04 5.50
CA MET A 1 10.22 -18.48 4.09
C MET A 1 8.74 -18.50 3.66
N LYS A 2 8.44 -18.34 2.37
CA LYS A 2 7.10 -18.64 1.82
C LYS A 2 7.13 -19.97 1.08
N ILE A 3 6.15 -20.83 1.31
CA ILE A 3 5.91 -22.07 0.55
C ILE A 3 4.59 -21.91 -0.19
N ILE A 4 4.61 -22.09 -1.50
CA ILE A 4 3.45 -22.03 -2.38
C ILE A 4 3.08 -23.45 -2.74
N VAL A 5 1.87 -23.87 -2.41
CA VAL A 5 1.35 -25.22 -2.68
C VAL A 5 0.21 -25.12 -3.69
N MET A 6 0.34 -25.82 -4.80
CA MET A 6 -0.74 -26.04 -5.77
C MET A 6 -1.40 -27.37 -5.45
N ASP A 7 -2.58 -27.31 -4.81
CA ASP A 7 -3.38 -28.50 -4.49
C ASP A 7 -4.27 -28.85 -5.68
N SER A 8 -3.85 -29.89 -6.42
CA SER A 8 -4.57 -30.36 -7.61
C SER A 8 -5.88 -31.07 -7.28
N ALA A 9 -6.00 -31.66 -6.08
CA ALA A 9 -7.21 -32.37 -5.67
C ALA A 9 -8.35 -31.39 -5.35
N ASN A 10 -8.02 -30.23 -4.78
CA ASN A 10 -8.99 -29.20 -4.38
C ASN A 10 -9.01 -27.97 -5.30
N VAL A 11 -8.16 -27.93 -6.33
CA VAL A 11 -8.05 -26.82 -7.30
C VAL A 11 -7.83 -25.48 -6.59
N ARG A 12 -6.84 -25.43 -5.69
CA ARG A 12 -6.50 -24.21 -4.93
C ARG A 12 -5.00 -23.98 -4.84
N ILE A 13 -4.62 -22.73 -4.61
CA ILE A 13 -3.26 -22.31 -4.27
C ILE A 13 -3.25 -21.94 -2.79
N GLU A 14 -2.34 -22.54 -2.03
CA GLU A 14 -2.09 -22.21 -0.64
C GLU A 14 -0.74 -21.53 -0.51
N VAL A 15 -0.67 -20.48 0.32
CA VAL A 15 0.57 -19.74 0.58
C VAL A 15 0.87 -19.83 2.07
N LEU A 16 1.90 -20.58 2.42
CA LEU A 16 2.29 -20.85 3.80
C LEU A 16 3.41 -19.88 4.18
N ASN A 17 3.24 -19.19 5.32
CA ASN A 17 4.27 -18.36 5.92
C ASN A 17 5.01 -19.15 7.01
N VAL A 18 6.15 -19.75 6.67
CA VAL A 18 6.84 -20.69 7.56
C VAL A 18 8.14 -20.07 8.07
N PRO A 19 8.31 -19.90 9.40
CA PRO A 19 9.58 -19.51 9.99
C PRO A 19 10.67 -20.53 9.66
N ASP A 20 11.87 -20.06 9.34
CA ASP A 20 12.94 -20.95 8.84
C ASP A 20 13.32 -22.03 9.86
N HIS A 21 13.17 -21.78 11.17
CA HIS A 21 13.45 -22.75 12.23
C HIS A 21 12.42 -23.88 12.34
N MET A 22 11.27 -23.79 11.67
CA MET A 22 10.27 -24.87 11.61
C MET A 22 10.55 -25.86 10.47
N ILE A 23 11.48 -25.53 9.57
CA ILE A 23 11.95 -26.46 8.54
C ILE A 23 13.18 -27.16 9.11
N GLU A 24 12.99 -28.38 9.61
CA GLU A 24 14.08 -29.14 10.27
C GLU A 24 15.09 -29.68 9.24
N GLU A 25 14.63 -30.55 8.34
CA GLU A 25 15.49 -31.19 7.33
C GLU A 25 15.08 -30.82 5.90
N ASP A 26 13.79 -30.97 5.57
CA ASP A 26 13.26 -30.70 4.23
C ASP A 26 11.79 -30.23 4.26
N ILE A 27 11.40 -29.51 3.22
CA ILE A 27 10.06 -28.97 3.02
C ILE A 27 9.04 -30.10 2.80
N GLU A 28 9.38 -31.17 2.10
CA GLU A 28 8.46 -32.30 1.90
C GLU A 28 8.09 -32.97 3.22
N GLN A 29 9.07 -33.12 4.13
CA GLN A 29 8.82 -33.63 5.47
C GLN A 29 7.88 -32.71 6.24
N PHE A 30 8.16 -31.40 6.25
CA PHE A 30 7.30 -30.41 6.89
C PHE A 30 5.86 -30.49 6.35
N LEU A 31 5.68 -30.59 5.03
CA LEU A 31 4.37 -30.72 4.40
C LEU A 31 3.67 -32.03 4.80
N ALA A 32 4.36 -33.16 4.77
CA ALA A 32 3.79 -34.45 5.16
C ALA A 32 3.36 -34.49 6.65
N GLU A 33 4.15 -33.87 7.54
CA GLU A 33 3.83 -33.74 8.97
C GLU A 33 2.62 -32.84 9.25
N HIS A 34 2.26 -31.97 8.30
CA HIS A 34 1.09 -31.09 8.34
C HIS A 34 -0.04 -31.57 7.40
N ASP A 35 -0.15 -32.88 7.21
CA ASP A 35 -1.24 -33.56 6.48
C ASP A 35 -1.36 -33.24 4.98
N TYR A 36 -0.31 -32.68 4.35
CA TYR A 36 -0.29 -32.54 2.90
C TYR A 36 -0.03 -33.87 2.21
N SER A 37 -0.91 -34.25 1.29
CA SER A 37 -0.68 -35.39 0.39
C SER A 37 0.29 -35.00 -0.72
N LEU A 38 1.56 -35.37 -0.57
CA LEU A 38 2.63 -35.07 -1.55
C LEU A 38 2.33 -35.56 -2.97
N ASN A 39 1.49 -36.60 -3.12
CA ASN A 39 1.08 -37.12 -4.43
C ASN A 39 0.09 -36.21 -5.17
N ASN A 40 -0.58 -35.30 -4.46
CA ASN A 40 -1.65 -34.47 -5.01
C ASN A 40 -1.26 -32.99 -5.11
N ILE A 41 -0.02 -32.64 -4.75
CA ILE A 41 0.44 -31.27 -4.72
C ILE A 41 1.70 -31.07 -5.56
N SER A 42 1.88 -29.85 -6.04
CA SER A 42 3.18 -29.32 -6.46
C SER A 42 3.51 -28.14 -5.55
N TRP A 43 4.77 -27.96 -5.18
CA TRP A 43 5.15 -26.87 -4.29
C TRP A 43 6.43 -26.17 -4.71
N MET A 44 6.60 -24.92 -4.27
CA MET A 44 7.81 -24.11 -4.43
C MET A 44 8.03 -23.28 -3.17
N ALA A 45 9.28 -23.10 -2.75
CA ALA A 45 9.61 -22.24 -1.61
C ALA A 45 10.63 -21.17 -1.98
N ALA A 46 10.44 -19.96 -1.44
CA ALA A 46 11.33 -18.83 -1.68
C ALA A 46 11.33 -17.83 -0.50
N PRO A 47 12.45 -17.13 -0.27
CA PRO A 47 12.54 -16.06 0.73
C PRO A 47 11.97 -14.75 0.14
N ILE A 48 10.66 -14.71 -0.07
CA ILE A 48 9.94 -13.58 -0.68
C ILE A 48 8.88 -13.02 0.27
N ASP A 49 8.63 -11.71 0.23
CA ASP A 49 7.60 -11.07 1.07
C ASP A 49 6.18 -11.26 0.51
N PHE A 50 6.08 -11.41 -0.81
CA PHE A 50 4.85 -11.65 -1.56
C PHE A 50 5.12 -12.63 -2.69
N VAL A 51 4.08 -13.32 -3.16
CA VAL A 51 4.15 -14.18 -4.33
C VAL A 51 3.92 -13.34 -5.60
N PRO A 52 4.90 -13.23 -6.51
CA PRO A 52 4.69 -12.52 -7.77
C PRO A 52 3.71 -13.32 -8.65
N VAL A 53 2.73 -12.63 -9.23
CA VAL A 53 1.73 -13.23 -10.13
C VAL A 53 1.78 -12.52 -11.47
N GLN A 54 1.83 -13.29 -12.56
CA GLN A 54 1.67 -12.76 -13.91
C GLN A 54 0.34 -13.25 -14.48
N PHE A 55 -0.51 -12.31 -14.86
CA PHE A 55 -1.76 -12.57 -15.56
C PHE A 55 -1.49 -12.46 -17.06
N HIS A 56 -1.83 -13.52 -17.80
CA HIS A 56 -1.71 -13.58 -19.25
C HIS A 56 -3.11 -13.63 -19.84
N GLU A 57 -3.42 -12.69 -20.71
CA GLU A 57 -4.67 -12.66 -21.47
C GLU A 57 -4.35 -12.83 -22.94
N TYR A 58 -4.90 -13.87 -23.54
CA TYR A 58 -4.74 -14.20 -24.95
C TYR A 58 -6.05 -13.92 -25.68
N GLY A 59 -5.96 -13.32 -26.87
CA GLY A 59 -7.12 -12.99 -27.67
C GLY A 59 -6.80 -12.95 -29.16
N ILE A 60 -7.81 -12.65 -29.97
CA ILE A 60 -7.67 -12.46 -31.41
C ILE A 60 -8.26 -11.09 -31.76
N CYS A 61 -7.49 -10.30 -32.49
CA CYS A 61 -7.93 -9.01 -33.00
C CYS A 61 -9.03 -9.21 -34.05
N HIS A 62 -10.19 -8.59 -33.82
CA HIS A 62 -11.37 -8.81 -34.66
C HIS A 62 -11.24 -8.19 -36.07
N SER A 63 -10.33 -7.22 -36.26
CA SER A 63 -10.16 -6.51 -37.54
C SER A 63 -9.20 -7.20 -38.51
N ASP A 64 -8.14 -7.83 -38.01
CA ASP A 64 -7.08 -8.42 -38.85
C ASP A 64 -6.76 -9.88 -38.50
N GLY A 65 -7.41 -10.45 -37.48
CA GLY A 65 -7.19 -11.82 -37.04
C GLY A 65 -5.85 -12.05 -36.34
N ALA A 66 -5.10 -10.99 -36.02
CA ALA A 66 -3.82 -11.13 -35.33
C ALA A 66 -4.00 -11.64 -33.89
N GLU A 67 -3.07 -12.47 -33.43
CA GLU A 67 -3.02 -12.88 -32.02
C GLU A 67 -2.66 -11.69 -31.12
N LEU A 68 -3.41 -11.54 -30.04
CA LEU A 68 -3.17 -10.56 -28.98
C LEU A 68 -2.69 -11.29 -27.73
N HIS A 69 -1.67 -10.76 -27.08
CA HIS A 69 -1.17 -11.25 -25.80
C HIS A 69 -0.88 -10.07 -24.88
N PHE A 70 -1.64 -9.99 -23.78
CA PHE A 70 -1.45 -8.99 -22.74
C PHE A 70 -0.89 -9.65 -21.49
N VAL A 71 0.12 -9.01 -20.90
CA VAL A 71 0.72 -9.44 -19.64
C VAL A 71 0.51 -8.33 -18.62
N ARG A 72 -0.06 -8.70 -17.47
CA ARG A 72 -0.17 -7.82 -16.30
C ARG A 72 0.52 -8.47 -15.11
N GLN A 73 1.33 -7.69 -14.40
CA GLN A 73 1.96 -8.13 -13.15
C GLN A 73 1.06 -7.81 -11.95
N GLY A 74 1.06 -8.69 -10.96
CA GLY A 74 0.39 -8.54 -9.68
C GLY A 74 1.18 -9.20 -8.57
N LYS A 75 0.71 -9.04 -7.33
CA LYS A 75 1.33 -9.61 -6.14
C LYS A 75 0.23 -10.28 -5.32
N LEU A 76 0.45 -11.52 -4.91
CA LEU A 76 -0.37 -12.21 -3.93
C LEU A 76 0.35 -12.15 -2.59
N LYS A 77 -0.25 -11.45 -1.64
CA LYS A 77 0.25 -11.29 -0.27
C LYS A 77 -0.94 -11.47 0.67
N ASP A 78 -0.69 -12.15 1.78
CA ASP A 78 -1.65 -12.23 2.88
C ASP A 78 -1.61 -10.88 3.58
N PHE A 79 -2.64 -10.07 3.37
CA PHE A 79 -2.79 -8.81 4.08
C PHE A 79 -3.91 -8.96 5.08
N SER A 80 -3.64 -8.61 6.34
CA SER A 80 -4.73 -8.17 7.19
C SER A 80 -5.31 -6.86 6.63
N ILE A 81 -6.54 -6.52 7.01
CA ILE A 81 -7.12 -5.20 6.70
C ILE A 81 -6.18 -4.09 7.21
N TYR A 82 -5.55 -4.31 8.36
CA TYR A 82 -4.58 -3.37 8.93
C TYR A 82 -3.36 -3.18 8.02
N ASP A 83 -2.75 -4.27 7.53
CA ASP A 83 -1.58 -4.17 6.65
C ASP A 83 -1.93 -3.49 5.31
N SER A 84 -3.13 -3.74 4.80
CA SER A 84 -3.63 -3.08 3.59
C SER A 84 -3.76 -1.57 3.78
N VAL A 85 -4.29 -1.15 4.94
CA VAL A 85 -4.40 0.27 5.31
C VAL A 85 -3.02 0.90 5.42
N GLN A 86 -2.07 0.23 6.07
CA GLN A 86 -0.70 0.76 6.22
C GLN A 86 0.03 0.90 4.87
N GLU A 87 -0.14 -0.05 3.94
CA GLU A 87 0.47 0.07 2.61
C GLU A 87 -0.12 1.22 1.79
N VAL A 88 -1.44 1.46 1.89
CA VAL A 88 -2.08 2.61 1.25
C VAL A 88 -1.53 3.92 1.83
N LYS A 89 -1.47 4.04 3.16
CA LYS A 89 -0.90 5.24 3.81
C LYS A 89 0.55 5.47 3.38
N HIS A 90 1.38 4.43 3.41
CA HIS A 90 2.79 4.55 3.01
C HIS A 90 2.95 5.02 1.57
N ARG A 91 2.21 4.41 0.62
CA ARG A 91 2.24 4.81 -0.79
C ARG A 91 1.80 6.27 -0.95
N GLU A 92 0.73 6.68 -0.29
CA GLU A 92 0.23 8.06 -0.38
C GLU A 92 1.20 9.07 0.23
N GLN A 93 1.88 8.72 1.33
CA GLN A 93 2.95 9.53 1.91
C GLN A 93 4.14 9.67 0.95
N GLU A 94 4.56 8.58 0.29
CA GLU A 94 5.60 8.65 -0.75
C GLU A 94 5.20 9.57 -1.91
N GLU A 95 3.97 9.42 -2.42
CA GLU A 95 3.43 10.24 -3.50
C GLU A 95 3.31 11.72 -3.10
N LEU A 96 2.90 12.02 -1.86
CA LEU A 96 2.84 13.37 -1.32
C LEU A 96 4.24 13.99 -1.20
N ALA A 97 5.23 13.24 -0.72
CA ALA A 97 6.62 13.70 -0.63
C ALA A 97 7.18 14.03 -2.01
N GLU A 98 6.93 13.17 -3.01
CA GLU A 98 7.31 13.43 -4.41
C GLU A 98 6.61 14.67 -4.97
N ARG A 99 5.30 14.83 -4.68
CA ARG A 99 4.53 15.98 -5.12
C ARG A 99 5.08 17.29 -4.54
N LEU A 100 5.43 17.32 -3.26
CA LEU A 100 6.04 18.49 -2.61
C LEU A 100 7.42 18.79 -3.17
N LYS A 101 8.26 17.78 -3.41
CA LYS A 101 9.56 18.00 -4.07
C LYS A 101 9.42 18.62 -5.47
N LEU A 102 8.34 18.28 -6.18
CA LEU A 102 8.10 18.74 -7.55
C LEU A 102 7.45 20.14 -7.61
N ARG A 103 6.52 20.44 -6.68
CA ARG A 103 5.66 21.63 -6.76
C ARG A 103 5.77 22.56 -5.54
N GLY A 104 6.21 22.03 -4.41
CA GLY A 104 6.38 22.75 -3.16
C GLY A 104 7.41 23.88 -3.26
N GLU A 105 7.24 24.86 -2.39
CA GLU A 105 8.23 25.88 -2.15
C GLU A 105 9.41 25.26 -1.39
N LYS A 106 10.63 25.54 -1.86
CA LYS A 106 11.83 25.04 -1.21
C LYS A 106 12.12 25.86 0.05
N VAL A 107 12.17 25.20 1.19
CA VAL A 107 12.56 25.76 2.49
C VAL A 107 13.83 25.09 3.02
N ASP A 108 14.42 25.63 4.09
CA ASP A 108 15.78 25.28 4.55
C ASP A 108 16.05 23.77 4.60
N ASP A 109 15.18 23.02 5.27
CA ASP A 109 15.32 21.57 5.46
C ASP A 109 14.28 20.76 4.67
N GLY A 110 13.62 21.31 3.64
CA GLY A 110 12.57 20.57 2.95
C GLY A 110 11.79 21.31 1.87
N TYR A 111 10.56 20.83 1.66
CA TYR A 111 9.60 21.41 0.72
C TYR A 111 8.27 21.58 1.43
N GLU A 112 7.63 22.73 1.25
CA GLU A 112 6.34 23.04 1.85
C GLU A 112 5.34 23.57 0.84
N TRP A 113 4.07 23.45 1.19
CA TRP A 113 2.97 24.01 0.43
C TRP A 113 1.93 24.57 1.39
N HIS A 114 1.56 25.83 1.20
CA HIS A 114 0.49 26.51 1.91
C HIS A 114 -0.73 26.61 0.99
N PHE A 115 -1.89 26.17 1.48
CA PHE A 115 -3.13 26.21 0.72
C PHE A 115 -3.80 27.58 0.90
N GLU A 116 -4.15 28.22 -0.22
CA GLU A 116 -4.92 29.47 -0.22
C GLU A 116 -6.34 29.22 -0.76
N GLY A 117 -7.36 29.80 -0.13
CA GLY A 117 -8.75 29.66 -0.57
C GLY A 117 -9.41 28.34 -0.15
N GLU A 118 -9.89 27.55 -1.12
CA GLU A 118 -10.51 26.25 -0.83
C GLU A 118 -9.42 25.23 -0.49
N CYS A 119 -9.25 25.00 0.82
CA CYS A 119 -8.30 24.04 1.35
C CYS A 119 -8.84 22.60 1.29
N PRO A 120 -7.99 21.58 1.06
CA PRO A 120 -8.42 20.19 1.09
C PRO A 120 -8.93 19.80 2.48
N ILE A 121 -9.96 18.95 2.51
CA ILE A 121 -10.55 18.42 3.75
C ILE A 121 -10.32 16.92 3.77
N VAL A 122 -9.75 16.42 4.87
CA VAL A 122 -9.46 15.00 5.09
C VAL A 122 -10.19 14.50 6.33
N ALA A 123 -10.42 13.19 6.40
CA ALA A 123 -10.80 12.54 7.65
C ALA A 123 -9.54 12.14 8.41
N ALA A 124 -9.47 12.47 9.69
CA ALA A 124 -8.35 12.12 10.57
C ALA A 124 -8.87 11.83 11.99
N TYR A 125 -8.03 11.22 12.82
CA TYR A 125 -8.21 11.30 14.26
C TYR A 125 -7.53 12.57 14.79
N ASP A 126 -8.31 13.42 15.46
CA ASP A 126 -7.83 14.58 16.19
C ASP A 126 -8.25 14.42 17.66
N TYR A 127 -7.29 14.47 18.58
CA TYR A 127 -7.49 14.14 20.00
C TYR A 127 -8.26 12.83 20.25
N ASP A 128 -7.89 11.76 19.53
CA ASP A 128 -8.54 10.43 19.57
C ASP A 128 -9.99 10.38 19.05
N GLU A 129 -10.51 11.48 18.49
CA GLU A 129 -11.85 11.55 17.91
C GLU A 129 -11.78 11.69 16.38
N PRO A 130 -12.56 10.90 15.61
CA PRO A 130 -12.58 11.04 14.16
C PRO A 130 -13.31 12.32 13.76
N CYS A 131 -12.66 13.19 13.00
CA CYS A 131 -13.22 14.46 12.54
C CYS A 131 -12.83 14.78 11.08
N ASP A 132 -13.49 15.79 10.52
CA ASP A 132 -13.09 16.41 9.27
C ASP A 132 -12.06 17.51 9.57
N VAL A 133 -10.84 17.40 9.05
CA VAL A 133 -9.79 18.40 9.23
C VAL A 133 -9.53 19.13 7.92
N VAL A 134 -9.51 20.46 7.98
CA VAL A 134 -9.13 21.31 6.85
C VAL A 134 -7.62 21.50 6.89
N ILE A 135 -6.94 21.09 5.82
CA ILE A 135 -5.47 21.14 5.73
C ILE A 135 -5.02 22.49 5.21
N LEU A 136 -4.27 23.22 6.04
CA LEU A 136 -3.81 24.58 5.76
C LEU A 136 -2.42 24.60 5.15
N SER A 137 -1.53 23.73 5.62
CA SER A 137 -0.21 23.57 5.02
C SER A 137 0.33 22.17 5.23
N VAL A 138 1.24 21.78 4.36
CA VAL A 138 1.99 20.55 4.50
C VAL A 138 3.45 20.78 4.14
N ARG A 139 4.35 20.20 4.94
CA ARG A 139 5.78 20.23 4.73
C ARG A 139 6.34 18.82 4.84
N VAL A 140 7.30 18.50 3.98
CA VAL A 140 8.16 17.32 4.11
C VAL A 140 9.61 17.77 4.29
N ASP A 141 10.30 17.22 5.28
CA ASP A 141 11.71 17.50 5.49
C ASP A 141 12.63 16.58 4.65
N LYS A 142 13.94 16.79 4.75
CA LYS A 142 14.96 16.00 4.05
C LYS A 142 15.01 14.53 4.46
N ASP A 143 14.55 14.22 5.67
CA ASP A 143 14.53 12.88 6.25
C ASP A 143 13.20 12.16 5.95
N GLY A 144 12.24 12.88 5.37
CA GLY A 144 10.94 12.38 4.94
C GLY A 144 9.83 12.54 5.99
N TYR A 145 10.09 13.26 7.09
CA TYR A 145 9.07 13.54 8.10
C TYR A 145 8.12 14.63 7.62
N PHE A 146 6.83 14.40 7.86
CA PHE A 146 5.78 15.34 7.55
C PHE A 146 5.44 16.22 8.74
N THR A 147 5.19 17.49 8.46
CA THR A 147 4.47 18.41 9.35
C THR A 147 3.23 18.88 8.59
N ILE A 148 2.05 18.56 9.10
CA ILE A 148 0.77 18.93 8.49
C ILE A 148 0.06 19.85 9.47
N ILE A 149 -0.23 21.08 9.05
CA ILE A 149 -1.02 22.01 9.85
C ILE A 149 -2.47 21.95 9.38
N GLY A 150 -3.36 21.59 10.29
CA GLY A 150 -4.79 21.48 10.07
C GLY A 150 -5.61 22.28 11.07
N ASP A 151 -6.89 22.39 10.79
CA ASP A 151 -7.90 23.01 11.66
C ASP A 151 -9.18 22.19 11.55
N GLU A 152 -9.74 21.79 12.69
CA GLU A 152 -10.98 21.01 12.70
C GLU A 152 -12.10 21.83 12.06
N LYS A 153 -12.85 21.19 11.16
CA LYS A 153 -13.78 21.90 10.27
C LYS A 153 -14.93 22.56 11.02
N ASN A 154 -15.37 22.00 12.13
CA ASN A 154 -16.51 22.47 12.91
C ASN A 154 -16.12 23.41 14.07
N ASP A 155 -14.85 23.44 14.47
CA ASP A 155 -14.25 24.24 15.55
C ASP A 155 -13.05 25.06 15.04
N ARG A 156 -13.31 25.80 13.96
CA ARG A 156 -12.31 26.63 13.27
C ARG A 156 -11.62 27.64 14.20
N GLY A 157 -10.34 27.87 13.92
CA GLY A 157 -9.51 28.86 14.60
C GLY A 157 -8.60 28.26 15.68
N ASN A 158 -8.45 26.93 15.70
CA ASN A 158 -7.55 26.21 16.57
C ASN A 158 -6.56 25.40 15.75
N GLU A 159 -5.74 26.09 14.94
CA GLU A 159 -4.76 25.47 14.06
C GLU A 159 -3.71 24.70 14.87
N HIS A 160 -3.45 23.45 14.48
CA HIS A 160 -2.47 22.61 15.14
C HIS A 160 -1.88 21.57 14.18
N GLU A 161 -0.84 20.90 14.64
CA GLU A 161 -0.18 19.84 13.86
C GLU A 161 -0.98 18.55 13.94
N ILE A 162 -1.20 17.93 12.77
CA ILE A 162 -1.83 16.62 12.61
C ILE A 162 -0.74 15.62 12.24
N ASP A 163 -0.68 14.51 12.97
CA ASP A 163 0.18 13.39 12.59
C ASP A 163 -0.35 12.79 11.27
N VAL A 164 0.55 12.62 10.30
CA VAL A 164 0.22 12.05 8.99
C VAL A 164 -0.33 10.64 9.09
N ASP A 165 0.07 9.89 10.13
CA ASP A 165 -0.44 8.55 10.40
C ASP A 165 -1.84 8.55 11.02
N GLU A 166 -2.34 9.69 11.49
CA GLU A 166 -3.73 9.84 11.99
C GLU A 166 -4.73 10.17 10.86
N ILE A 167 -4.23 10.57 9.68
CA ILE A 167 -5.06 10.75 8.47
C ILE A 167 -5.51 9.38 7.95
N PHE A 168 -6.79 9.26 7.60
CA PHE A 168 -7.37 8.01 7.14
C PHE A 168 -6.77 7.62 5.77
N ALA A 169 -6.52 6.32 5.57
CA ALA A 169 -6.01 5.82 4.30
C ALA A 169 -6.95 6.21 3.14
N GLY A 170 -6.40 6.68 2.02
CA GLY A 170 -7.18 7.22 0.91
C GLY A 170 -7.32 8.74 0.94
N HIS A 171 -7.11 9.39 2.10
CA HIS A 171 -7.42 10.82 2.22
C HIS A 171 -6.24 11.74 1.90
N ILE A 172 -5.00 11.25 1.96
CA ILE A 172 -3.83 12.04 1.53
C ILE A 172 -3.92 12.39 0.03
N ASP A 173 -4.58 11.57 -0.78
CA ASP A 173 -4.82 11.84 -2.21
C ASP A 173 -5.56 13.18 -2.44
N PHE A 174 -6.49 13.56 -1.55
CA PHE A 174 -7.14 14.87 -1.63
C PHE A 174 -6.14 16.03 -1.48
N ILE A 175 -5.19 15.91 -0.56
CA ILE A 175 -4.11 16.90 -0.38
C ILE A 175 -3.24 16.96 -1.64
N ILE A 176 -2.79 15.79 -2.13
CA ILE A 176 -1.96 15.69 -3.34
C ILE A 176 -2.64 16.33 -4.55
N SER A 177 -3.97 16.15 -4.68
CA SER A 177 -4.75 16.66 -5.79
C SER A 177 -4.85 18.18 -5.83
N GLU A 178 -4.66 18.87 -4.70
CA GLU A 178 -4.74 20.34 -4.59
C GLU A 178 -3.36 21.02 -4.71
N ILE A 179 -2.25 20.29 -4.56
CA ILE A 179 -0.91 20.86 -4.72
C ILE A 179 -0.63 21.19 -6.20
N GLY A 180 -0.44 22.48 -6.48
CA GLY A 180 -0.06 23.00 -7.79
C GLY A 180 -1.21 23.26 -8.77
N LYS A 181 -2.45 23.29 -8.28
CA LYS A 181 -3.60 23.89 -9.00
C LYS A 181 -3.53 25.41 -8.97
#